data_AF-A0A800JF27-F1
#
_entry.id   AF-A0A800JF27-F1
#
_cell.length_a   1.000
_cell.length_b   1.000
_cell.length_c   1.000
_cell.angle_alpha   90.00
_cell.angle_beta   90.00
_cell.angle_gamma   90.00
#
_symmetry.space_group_name_H-M   'P 1'
#
loop_
_entity.id
_entity.type
_entity.pdbx_description
1 polymer ?
#
loop_
_entity_poly.entity_id
_entity_poly.type
_entity_poly.pdbx_seq_one_letter_code
_entity_poly.pdbx_strand_id
1 'polypeptide(L)' 'MLDRIQVKQLTGALIVVTFLIIALGGVVRIYDAGESCPDWPTCFGTWGFDISEAEQAAWYEANPDEVDSRGA' A
#
# COMPACT_ATOMS: atom_id res chain seq x y z
N MET A 1 32.48 -7.54 -3.91
CA MET A 1 31.16 -7.80 -4.55
C MET A 1 30.37 -6.52 -4.77
N LEU A 2 30.49 -5.51 -3.89
CA LEU A 2 29.94 -4.16 -4.14
C LEU A 2 30.76 -3.34 -5.16
N ASP A 3 31.98 -3.76 -5.50
CA ASP A 3 32.89 -3.00 -6.38
C ASP A 3 32.45 -2.97 -7.86
N ARG A 4 31.51 -3.84 -8.25
CA ARG A 4 30.88 -3.82 -9.60
C ARG A 4 29.67 -2.92 -9.70
N ILE A 5 29.11 -2.47 -8.57
CA ILE A 5 27.93 -1.61 -8.56
C ILE A 5 28.41 -0.17 -8.72
N GLN A 6 28.11 0.46 -9.84
CA GLN A 6 28.42 1.87 -10.05
C GLN A 6 27.58 2.73 -9.10
N VAL A 7 28.13 3.07 -7.93
CA VAL A 7 27.45 3.80 -6.84
C VAL A 7 26.70 5.02 -7.34
N LYS A 8 27.29 5.81 -8.26
CA LYS A 8 26.64 6.99 -8.84
C LYS A 8 25.34 6.67 -9.59
N GLN A 9 25.31 5.57 -10.34
CA GLN A 9 24.11 5.13 -11.05
C GLN A 9 23.06 4.61 -10.08
N LEU A 10 23.47 3.82 -9.08
CA LEU A 10 22.56 3.32 -8.05
C LEU A 10 21.92 4.47 -7.27
N THR A 11 22.72 5.45 -6.84
CA THR A 11 22.21 6.66 -6.16
C THR A 11 21.22 7.40 -7.04
N GLY A 12 21.52 7.60 -8.32
CA GLY A 12 20.59 8.21 -9.28
C GLY A 12 19.27 7.43 -9.39
N ALA A 13 19.34 6.10 -9.49
CA ALA A 13 18.15 5.24 -9.55
C ALA A 13 17.30 5.34 -8.28
N LEU A 14 17.93 5.33 -7.10
CA LEU A 14 17.23 5.44 -5.81
C LEU A 14 16.55 6.81 -5.65
N ILE A 15 17.17 7.89 -6.12
CA ILE A 15 16.53 9.21 -6.14
C ILE A 15 15.26 9.17 -6.99
N VAL A 16 15.33 8.61 -8.21
CA VAL A 16 14.16 8.48 -9.09
C VAL A 16 13.06 7.65 -8.42
N VAL A 17 13.40 6.47 -7.87
CA VAL A 17 12.45 5.63 -7.13
C VAL A 17 11.82 6.37 -5.96
N THR A 18 12.59 7.17 -5.23
CA THR A 18 12.09 7.98 -4.11
C THR A 18 11.02 8.96 -4.58
N PHE A 19 11.28 9.70 -5.66
CA PHE A 19 10.28 10.62 -6.22
C PHE A 19 9.03 9.90 -6.74
N LEU A 20 9.18 8.72 -7.35
CA LEU A 20 8.04 7.91 -7.79
C LEU A 20 7.18 7.44 -6.61
N ILE A 21 7.78 6.99 -5.52
CA ILE A 21 7.05 6.57 -4.30
C ILE A 21 6.34 7.76 -3.66
N ILE A 22 6.98 8.93 -3.61
CA ILE A 22 6.34 10.16 -3.10
C ILE A 22 5.11 10.53 -3.94
N ALA A 23 5.24 10.50 -5.26
CA ALA A 23 4.12 10.80 -6.16
C ALA A 23 2.98 9.78 -6.00
N LEU A 24 3.30 8.48 -5.93
CA LEU A 24 2.32 7.42 -5.70
C LEU A 24 1.61 7.57 -4.36
N GLY A 25 2.33 7.87 -3.27
CA GLY A 25 1.73 8.15 -1.96
C GLY A 25 0.83 9.39 -1.97
N GLY A 26 1.20 10.42 -2.74
CA GLY A 26 0.36 11.59 -2.97
C GLY A 26 -0.97 11.24 -3.65
N VAL A 27 -0.92 10.37 -4.66
CA VAL A 27 -2.12 9.85 -5.34
C VAL A 27 -3.01 9.10 -4.35
N VAL A 28 -2.48 8.13 -3.59
CA VAL A 28 -3.25 7.38 -2.57
C VAL A 28 -3.98 8.31 -1.62
N ARG A 29 -3.31 9.38 -1.17
CA ARG A 29 -3.91 10.38 -0.27
C ARG A 29 -5.00 11.23 -0.92
N ILE A 30 -4.82 11.66 -2.17
CA ILE A 30 -5.83 12.49 -2.87
C ILE A 30 -7.11 11.70 -3.14
N TYR A 31 -7.00 10.40 -3.40
CA TYR A 31 -8.15 9.51 -3.62
C TYR A 31 -8.72 8.90 -2.34
N ASP A 32 -8.23 9.30 -1.17
CA ASP A 32 -8.62 8.74 0.13
C ASP A 32 -8.53 7.20 0.20
N ALA A 33 -7.56 6.64 -0.54
CA ALA A 33 -7.35 5.19 -0.65
C ALA A 33 -6.41 4.65 0.44
N GLY A 34 -6.06 5.47 1.44
CA GLY A 34 -5.14 5.09 2.52
C GLY A 34 -5.65 3.96 3.41
N GLU A 35 -6.98 3.83 3.54
CA GLU A 35 -7.65 2.79 4.32
C GLU A 35 -8.26 1.68 3.42
N SER A 36 -7.78 1.55 2.17
CA SER A 36 -8.28 0.53 1.24
C SER A 36 -7.94 -0.91 1.64
N CYS A 37 -6.86 -1.11 2.39
CA CYS A 37 -6.48 -2.38 3.00
C CYS A 37 -6.27 -2.14 4.50
N PRO A 38 -7.04 -2.81 5.38
CA PRO A 38 -6.95 -2.59 6.82
C PRO A 38 -5.68 -3.20 7.42
N ASP A 39 -5.14 -4.24 6.80
CA ASP A 39 -3.91 -4.92 7.21
C ASP A 39 -2.75 -4.69 6.21
N TRP A 40 -1.54 -5.04 6.67
CA TRP A 40 -0.32 -5.08 5.86
C TRP A 40 0.62 -6.17 6.43
N PRO A 41 1.30 -6.99 5.61
CA PRO A 41 1.52 -6.88 4.16
C PRO A 41 0.43 -7.50 3.28
N THR A 42 -0.56 -8.14 3.89
CA THR A 42 -1.76 -8.66 3.23
C THR A 42 -2.84 -7.58 3.11
N CYS A 43 -3.92 -7.86 2.40
CA CYS A 43 -5.10 -7.01 2.30
C CYS A 43 -6.34 -7.91 2.49
N PHE A 44 -7.10 -7.62 3.54
CA PHE A 44 -8.15 -8.49 4.08
C PHE A 44 -7.64 -9.93 4.34
N GLY A 45 -6.40 -10.08 4.82
CA GLY A 45 -5.76 -11.37 5.08
C GLY A 45 -5.30 -12.14 3.83
N THR A 46 -5.39 -11.54 2.64
CA THR A 46 -4.95 -12.15 1.37
C THR A 46 -3.73 -11.42 0.77
N TRP A 47 -3.03 -12.04 -0.17
CA TRP A 47 -1.90 -11.40 -0.87
C TRP A 47 -2.31 -10.53 -2.07
N GLY A 48 -3.59 -10.54 -2.44
CA GLY A 48 -4.15 -9.73 -3.51
C GLY A 48 -4.86 -8.49 -2.97
N PHE A 49 -5.18 -7.54 -3.85
CA PHE A 49 -5.96 -6.34 -3.50
C PHE A 49 -7.39 -6.37 -4.07
N ASP A 50 -7.70 -7.36 -4.91
CA ASP A 50 -9.02 -7.51 -5.54
C ASP A 50 -9.95 -8.30 -4.61
N ILE A 51 -10.63 -7.57 -3.73
CA ILE A 51 -11.53 -8.13 -2.69
C ILE A 51 -12.93 -7.59 -2.93
N SER A 52 -13.91 -8.48 -3.07
CA SER A 52 -15.30 -8.07 -3.29
C SER A 52 -15.87 -7.39 -2.04
N GLU A 53 -16.86 -6.51 -2.23
CA GLU A 53 -17.53 -5.82 -1.10
C GLU A 53 -18.10 -6.82 -0.07
N ALA A 54 -18.58 -7.98 -0.52
CA ALA A 54 -19.10 -9.03 0.36
C ALA A 54 -18.00 -9.65 1.24
N GLU A 55 -16.80 -9.86 0.70
CA GLU A 55 -15.66 -10.36 1.46
C GLU A 55 -15.12 -9.31 2.44
N GLN A 56 -15.12 -8.03 2.04
CA GLN A 56 -14.76 -6.92 2.93
C GLN A 56 -15.72 -6.84 4.12
N ALA A 57 -17.03 -6.92 3.87
CA ALA A 57 -18.05 -6.91 4.92
C ALA A 57 -17.89 -8.08 5.89
N ALA A 58 -17.66 -9.29 5.38
CA ALA A 58 -17.42 -10.47 6.21
C ALA A 58 -16.17 -10.33 7.09
N TRP A 59 -15.12 -9.66 6.58
CA TRP A 59 -13.92 -9.40 7.36
C TRP A 59 -14.18 -8.41 8.49
N TYR A 60 -14.88 -7.29 8.24
CA TYR A 60 -15.20 -6.33 9.31
C TYR A 60 -16.14 -6.92 10.37
N GLU A 61 -17.04 -7.83 9.98
CA GLU A 61 -17.85 -8.59 10.94
C GLU A 61 -16.98 -9.51 11.83
N ALA A 62 -15.93 -10.10 11.26
CA ALA A 62 -15.00 -10.97 11.98
C ALA A 62 -13.94 -10.21 12.81
N ASN A 63 -13.66 -8.94 12.47
CA ASN A 63 -12.64 -8.10 13.10
C ASN A 63 -13.29 -6.79 13.62
N PRO A 64 -14.07 -6.86 14.71
CA PRO A 64 -14.90 -5.74 15.18
C PRO A 64 -14.11 -4.58 15.80
N ASP A 65 -12.81 -4.77 16.04
CA ASP A 65 -11.87 -3.73 16.46
C ASP A 65 -11.33 -2.88 15.31
N GLU A 66 -11.49 -3.37 14.08
CA GLU A 66 -11.07 -2.70 12.86
C GLU A 66 -12.25 -1.96 12.24
N VAL A 67 -12.07 -0.68 11.90
CA VAL A 67 -13.15 0.19 11.43
C VAL A 67 -12.66 0.97 10.21
N ASP A 68 -13.45 0.96 9.13
CA ASP A 68 -13.23 1.83 7.97
C ASP A 68 -13.62 3.28 8.33
N SER A 69 -12.63 4.16 8.46
CA SER A 69 -12.87 5.55 8.85
C SER A 69 -13.46 6.40 7.72
N ARG A 70 -13.50 5.90 6.48
CA ARG A 70 -14.10 6.60 5.32
C ARG A 70 -15.62 6.70 5.42
N GLY A 71 -16.24 5.92 6.31
CA GLY A 71 -17.68 5.86 6.51
C GLY A 71 -18.34 5.07 5.39
N ALA A 72 -18.71 3.82 5.69
CA ALA A 72 -19.64 3.05 4.88
C ALA A 72 -21.09 3.42 5.21
#